data_AF-U4Q5S2-F1
#
_entry.id   AF-U4Q5S2-F1
#
_cell.length_a   1.000
_cell.length_b   1.000
_cell.length_c   1.000
_cell.angle_alpha   90.00
_cell.angle_beta   90.00
_cell.angle_gamma   90.00
#
_symmetry.space_group_name_H-M   'P 1'
#
loop_
_entity.id
_entity.type
_entity.pdbx_description
1 polymer ?
#
loop_
_entity_poly.entity_id
_entity_poly.type
_entity_poly.pdbx_seq_one_letter_code
_entity_poly.pdbx_strand_id
1 'polypeptide(L)'
;MSVERAAGFFSPTGRSAEQSEAMRGKPHTLRVMAGVGPLIRPFGPPSPRRGEEMRRTLSGLPRMLAGFLLLFAVLVSASPASAFNPDEVLKDPVLEQRARNLTSQLRCMVCQNQSIDDSNAELARDLRVLVRERLVEGDSDKAVIDYVVSRYGEFVLLKPRLSLRTVLLWGAPIGLTLVGIFAVFVFSRRRATLEQPQKLSADEEERIRNLIEK
;
A
#
# COMPACT_ATOMS: atom_id res chain seq x y z
N MET A 1 8.18 -59.35 27.99
CA MET A 1 8.17 -58.11 28.80
C MET A 1 7.86 -56.99 27.82
N SER A 2 6.58 -56.65 27.57
CA SER A 2 5.72 -55.76 28.39
C SER A 2 6.43 -54.43 28.69
N VAL A 3 5.91 -53.22 28.44
CA VAL A 3 4.53 -52.77 28.17
C VAL A 3 4.59 -51.24 27.85
N GLU A 4 3.68 -50.77 26.97
CA GLU A 4 3.02 -49.45 26.81
C GLU A 4 3.80 -48.12 26.57
N ARG A 5 3.43 -47.25 25.60
CA ARG A 5 2.22 -46.37 25.42
C ARG A 5 2.08 -45.35 26.59
N ALA A 6 1.69 -44.08 26.47
CA ALA A 6 1.07 -43.23 25.44
C ALA A 6 1.28 -41.75 25.92
N ALA A 7 1.41 -40.76 25.02
CA ALA A 7 0.36 -39.83 24.56
C ALA A 7 -0.25 -38.84 25.59
N GLY A 8 -0.36 -37.58 25.13
CA GLY A 8 -1.40 -36.63 25.54
C GLY A 8 -1.01 -35.65 26.65
N PHE A 9 -1.59 -34.45 26.78
CA PHE A 9 -2.60 -33.72 26.02
C PHE A 9 -2.75 -32.35 26.74
N PHE A 10 -3.21 -31.32 26.03
CA PHE A 10 -4.03 -30.21 26.53
C PHE A 10 -3.44 -29.12 27.48
N SER A 11 -3.29 -27.91 26.92
CA SER A 11 -4.04 -26.63 27.19
C SER A 11 -5.00 -26.57 28.40
N PRO A 12 -5.54 -25.39 28.84
CA PRO A 12 -5.47 -24.04 28.25
C PRO A 12 -5.40 -22.86 29.28
N THR A 13 -5.44 -21.64 28.71
CA THR A 13 -5.89 -20.33 29.25
C THR A 13 -6.61 -20.27 30.61
N GLY A 14 -6.26 -19.27 31.42
CA GLY A 14 -7.07 -18.80 32.56
C GLY A 14 -6.93 -17.30 32.77
N ARG A 15 -7.90 -16.54 32.24
CA ARG A 15 -8.17 -15.13 32.56
C ARG A 15 -9.15 -15.10 33.73
N SER A 16 -9.19 -13.95 34.41
CA SER A 16 -10.25 -13.40 35.28
C SER A 16 -10.33 -13.83 36.76
N ALA A 17 -10.07 -12.82 37.60
CA ALA A 17 -11.00 -12.26 38.59
C ALA A 17 -11.30 -13.05 39.89
N GLU A 18 -10.62 -12.63 40.95
CA GLU A 18 -11.10 -12.52 42.34
C GLU A 18 -10.55 -11.16 42.81
N GLN A 19 -11.26 -10.11 43.22
CA GLN A 19 -12.58 -9.91 43.81
C GLN A 19 -12.79 -10.63 45.14
N SER A 20 -12.15 -10.12 46.19
CA SER A 20 -12.61 -10.27 47.58
C SER A 20 -12.06 -9.14 48.44
N GLU A 21 -13.00 -8.44 49.08
CA GLU A 21 -12.98 -7.89 50.44
C GLU A 21 -11.73 -7.21 51.05
N ALA A 22 -11.80 -6.32 52.01
CA ALA A 22 -12.83 -5.49 52.63
C ALA A 22 -12.17 -4.91 53.89
N MET A 23 -12.70 -3.78 54.36
CA MET A 23 -12.88 -3.48 55.79
C MET A 23 -11.67 -3.06 56.65
N ARG A 24 -11.73 -1.77 57.05
CA ARG A 24 -11.52 -1.15 58.38
C ARG A 24 -10.51 0.00 58.33
N GLY A 25 -10.75 1.17 58.90
CA GLY A 25 -11.85 1.67 59.72
C GLY A 25 -11.64 3.17 60.03
N LYS A 26 -12.74 3.90 60.20
CA LYS A 26 -12.84 5.16 61.00
C LYS A 26 -12.71 4.80 62.51
N PRO A 27 -12.66 5.72 63.51
CA PRO A 27 -13.23 7.09 63.61
C PRO A 27 -12.25 8.09 64.33
N HIS A 28 -12.48 9.41 64.49
CA HIS A 28 -13.38 10.06 65.46
C HIS A 28 -13.22 11.60 65.40
N THR A 29 -14.35 12.34 65.34
CA THR A 29 -14.77 13.56 66.13
C THR A 29 -13.78 14.72 66.40
N LEU A 30 -14.11 16.02 66.43
CA LEU A 30 -15.32 16.79 66.83
C LEU A 30 -15.05 18.28 66.41
N ARG A 31 -15.91 18.98 65.66
CA ARG A 31 -16.92 20.01 66.05
C ARG A 31 -16.41 21.33 66.68
N VAL A 32 -16.91 22.47 66.16
CA VAL A 32 -17.45 23.70 66.82
C VAL A 32 -17.59 24.76 65.68
N MET A 33 -18.79 25.15 65.20
CA MET A 33 -19.82 26.11 65.73
C MET A 33 -19.24 27.54 65.92
N ALA A 34 -19.84 28.68 65.61
CA ALA A 34 -21.09 29.15 64.99
C ALA A 34 -20.99 30.70 64.93
N GLY A 35 -21.84 31.43 64.19
CA GLY A 35 -22.11 32.84 64.54
C GLY A 35 -22.40 33.86 63.41
N VAL A 36 -23.64 33.87 62.92
CA VAL A 36 -24.57 35.01 62.69
C VAL A 36 -24.04 36.42 62.30
N GLY A 37 -24.50 36.92 61.14
CA GLY A 37 -25.25 38.20 61.08
C GLY A 37 -24.68 39.38 60.26
N PRO A 38 -25.52 40.26 59.66
CA PRO A 38 -25.27 40.92 58.37
C PRO A 38 -25.18 42.46 58.41
N LEU A 39 -24.64 43.13 57.37
CA LEU A 39 -25.05 44.48 56.91
C LEU A 39 -24.29 44.97 55.64
N ILE A 40 -25.01 45.07 54.52
CA ILE A 40 -25.02 46.13 53.47
C ILE A 40 -23.69 46.81 53.04
N ARG A 41 -23.34 46.71 51.74
CA ARG A 41 -23.20 47.85 50.77
C ARG A 41 -23.18 47.33 49.31
N PRO A 42 -23.85 47.99 48.35
CA PRO A 42 -23.69 47.70 46.94
C PRO A 42 -22.45 48.43 46.39
N PHE A 43 -21.57 47.73 45.70
CA PHE A 43 -20.46 48.34 44.95
C PHE A 43 -20.81 48.21 43.46
N GLY A 44 -21.10 49.33 42.82
CA GLY A 44 -21.35 49.39 41.38
C GLY A 44 -20.09 49.05 40.56
N PRO A 45 -20.24 48.65 39.29
CA PRO A 45 -19.11 48.29 38.45
C PRO A 45 -18.26 49.53 38.07
N PRO A 46 -16.92 49.44 38.01
CA PRO A 46 -16.09 50.48 37.43
C PRO A 46 -16.36 50.63 35.92
N SER A 47 -16.35 51.88 35.43
CA SER A 47 -16.52 52.22 34.01
C SER A 47 -15.29 51.80 33.17
N PRO A 48 -15.47 51.51 31.87
CA PRO A 48 -14.40 50.95 31.05
C PRO A 48 -13.44 52.06 30.60
N ARG A 49 -12.15 51.94 30.90
CA ARG A 49 -11.11 52.77 30.26
C ARG A 49 -10.23 51.93 29.33
N ARG A 50 -10.48 52.14 28.03
CA ARG A 50 -9.53 52.25 26.91
C ARG A 50 -8.70 51.00 26.51
N GLY A 51 -8.60 49.97 27.34
CA GLY A 51 -7.88 48.73 27.00
C GLY A 51 -8.60 47.81 26.00
N GLU A 52 -9.90 48.01 25.77
CA GLU A 52 -10.70 47.16 24.87
C GLU A 52 -10.52 47.49 23.39
N GLU A 53 -10.10 48.71 23.05
CA GLU A 53 -10.04 49.15 21.66
C GLU A 53 -8.92 48.43 20.88
N MET A 54 -7.81 48.14 21.56
CA MET A 54 -6.68 47.40 20.99
C MET A 54 -6.99 45.91 20.73
N ARG A 55 -7.96 45.32 21.44
CA ARG A 55 -8.35 43.91 21.23
C ARG A 55 -9.30 43.71 20.05
N ARG A 56 -9.95 44.78 19.57
CA ARG A 56 -10.97 44.71 18.51
C ARG A 56 -10.37 44.70 17.09
N THR A 57 -9.13 45.12 16.91
CA THR A 57 -8.46 45.10 15.60
C THR A 57 -7.84 43.74 15.26
N LEU A 58 -7.64 42.85 16.24
CA LEU A 58 -7.20 41.46 15.97
C LEU A 58 -8.36 40.47 15.74
N SER A 59 -9.61 40.85 16.01
CA SER A 59 -10.77 39.93 16.03
C SER A 59 -11.62 39.95 14.76
N GLY A 60 -11.11 40.46 13.64
CA GLY A 60 -11.85 40.61 12.38
C GLY A 60 -11.75 39.43 11.40
N LEU A 61 -10.82 38.50 11.62
CA LEU A 61 -10.71 37.33 10.76
C LEU A 61 -11.64 36.24 11.31
N PRO A 62 -12.63 35.73 10.54
CA PRO A 62 -13.52 34.72 11.07
C PRO A 62 -12.66 33.54 11.51
N ARG A 63 -12.89 33.05 12.74
CA ARG A 63 -12.06 32.02 13.39
C ARG A 63 -11.81 30.80 12.48
N MET A 64 -12.75 30.55 11.56
CA MET A 64 -12.63 29.55 10.49
C MET A 64 -11.54 29.89 9.44
N LEU A 65 -11.44 31.12 8.96
CA LEU A 65 -10.38 31.56 8.03
C LEU A 65 -9.01 31.55 8.69
N ALA A 66 -8.93 31.99 9.95
CA ALA A 66 -7.68 31.91 10.72
C ALA A 66 -7.23 30.45 10.90
N GLY A 67 -8.16 29.54 11.24
CA GLY A 67 -7.90 28.11 11.34
C GLY A 67 -7.50 27.48 10.00
N PHE A 68 -8.15 27.87 8.90
CA PHE A 68 -7.84 27.36 7.56
C PHE A 68 -6.48 27.85 7.06
N LEU A 69 -6.12 29.11 7.32
CA LEU A 69 -4.79 29.65 7.02
C LEU A 69 -3.70 28.99 7.87
N LEU A 70 -3.97 28.70 9.15
CA LEU A 70 -3.04 27.96 10.01
C LEU A 70 -2.85 26.52 9.52
N LEU A 71 -3.93 25.82 9.18
CA LEU A 71 -3.87 24.47 8.61
C LEU A 71 -3.14 24.45 7.27
N PHE A 72 -3.42 25.41 6.39
CA PHE A 72 -2.73 25.57 5.12
C PHE A 72 -1.24 25.89 5.30
N ALA A 73 -0.90 26.77 6.25
CA ALA A 73 0.48 27.07 6.60
C ALA A 73 1.21 25.82 7.14
N VAL A 74 0.56 24.99 7.98
CA VAL A 74 1.10 23.72 8.46
C VAL A 74 1.29 22.71 7.33
N LEU A 75 0.33 22.60 6.40
CA LEU A 75 0.43 21.72 5.24
C LEU A 75 1.51 22.17 4.25
N VAL A 76 1.71 23.47 4.06
CA VAL A 76 2.75 24.03 3.19
C VAL A 76 4.14 23.95 3.83
N SER A 77 4.24 24.00 5.16
CA SER A 77 5.52 23.86 5.86
C SER A 77 6.00 22.41 6.00
N ALA A 78 5.20 21.43 5.55
CA ALA A 78 5.68 20.07 5.30
C ALA A 78 6.60 20.06 4.06
N SER A 79 7.80 20.63 4.21
CA SER A 79 8.86 20.44 3.23
C SER A 79 9.22 18.95 3.20
N PRO A 80 9.41 18.34 2.02
CA PRO A 80 9.91 16.97 1.94
C PRO A 80 11.32 16.96 2.57
N ALA A 81 11.41 16.47 3.80
CA ALA A 81 12.68 16.17 4.40
C ALA A 81 13.31 15.08 3.54
N SER A 82 14.40 15.44 2.87
CA SER A 82 15.19 14.50 2.10
C SER A 82 15.86 13.56 3.09
N ALA A 83 15.24 12.40 3.34
CA ALA A 83 15.75 11.36 4.22
C ALA A 83 16.84 10.53 3.51
N PHE A 84 17.83 11.21 2.91
CA PHE A 84 19.02 10.55 2.40
C PHE A 84 20.09 10.57 3.48
N ASN A 85 20.69 9.42 3.76
CA ASN A 85 21.86 9.36 4.64
C ASN A 85 23.04 10.03 3.90
N PRO A 86 23.59 11.15 4.40
CA PRO A 86 24.68 11.86 3.74
C PRO A 86 25.96 10.99 3.64
N ASP A 87 26.07 9.98 4.49
CA ASP A 87 27.19 9.06 4.56
C ASP A 87 27.26 8.09 3.36
N GLU A 88 26.22 8.02 2.54
CA GLU A 88 26.13 7.12 1.40
C GLU A 88 26.45 7.79 0.06
N VAL A 89 26.62 9.11 0.02
CA VAL A 89 26.78 9.86 -1.24
C VAL A 89 28.23 9.80 -1.72
N LEU A 90 28.44 9.48 -3.00
CA LEU A 90 29.79 9.50 -3.59
C LEU A 90 30.34 10.92 -3.73
N LYS A 91 31.66 11.05 -3.57
CA LYS A 91 32.38 12.32 -3.79
C LYS A 91 32.34 12.78 -5.25
N ASP A 92 32.32 11.84 -6.18
CA ASP A 92 32.22 12.13 -7.61
C ASP A 92 30.74 12.21 -8.03
N PRO A 93 30.25 13.37 -8.50
CA PRO A 93 28.86 13.54 -8.90
C PRO A 93 28.47 12.68 -10.11
N VAL A 94 29.42 12.32 -10.99
CA VAL A 94 29.14 11.46 -12.16
C VAL A 94 28.86 10.03 -11.69
N LEU A 95 29.68 9.52 -10.77
CA LEU A 95 29.48 8.19 -10.20
C LEU A 95 28.23 8.12 -9.32
N GLU A 96 27.91 9.18 -8.57
CA GLU A 96 26.68 9.24 -7.79
C GLU A 96 25.43 9.21 -8.69
N GLN A 97 25.45 9.92 -9.82
CA GLN A 97 24.34 9.86 -10.77
C GLN A 97 24.19 8.46 -11.39
N ARG A 98 25.30 7.79 -11.71
CA ARG A 98 25.29 6.38 -12.14
C ARG A 98 24.72 5.47 -11.05
N ALA A 99 25.13 5.66 -9.80
CA ALA A 99 24.63 4.88 -8.67
C ALA A 99 23.10 5.01 -8.55
N ARG A 100 22.55 6.23 -8.59
CA ARG A 100 21.10 6.50 -8.55
C ARG A 100 20.34 5.87 -9.72
N ASN A 101 20.92 5.91 -10.91
CA ASN A 101 20.33 5.26 -12.08
C ASN A 101 20.29 3.73 -11.92
N LEU A 102 21.29 3.13 -11.28
CA LEU A 102 21.32 1.68 -11.03
C LEU A 102 20.38 1.28 -9.89
N THR A 103 20.38 2.02 -8.77
CA THR A 103 19.55 1.72 -7.59
C THR A 103 18.06 1.87 -7.89
N SER A 104 17.65 2.81 -8.74
CA SER A 104 16.25 2.95 -9.18
C SER A 104 15.75 1.78 -10.06
N GLN A 105 16.65 1.02 -10.67
CA GLN A 105 16.32 -0.18 -11.47
C GLN A 105 16.23 -1.46 -10.64
N LEU A 106 16.64 -1.41 -9.37
CA LEU A 106 16.66 -2.55 -8.46
C LEU A 106 15.50 -2.45 -7.47
N ARG A 107 14.78 -3.55 -7.26
CA ARG A 107 13.65 -3.69 -6.34
C ARG A 107 14.14 -4.16 -4.97
N CYS A 108 13.58 -3.58 -3.91
CA CYS A 108 13.75 -4.08 -2.56
C CYS A 108 12.98 -5.41 -2.38
N MET A 109 13.70 -6.51 -2.12
CA MET A 109 13.12 -7.86 -1.96
C MET A 109 12.25 -8.02 -0.72
N VAL A 110 12.41 -7.14 0.27
CA VAL A 110 11.62 -7.14 1.52
C VAL A 110 10.50 -6.09 1.50
N CYS A 111 10.36 -5.34 0.41
CA CYS A 111 9.41 -4.24 0.28
C CYS A 111 8.38 -4.54 -0.81
N GLN A 112 7.24 -3.85 -0.77
CA GLN A 112 6.16 -4.04 -1.74
C GLN A 112 6.43 -3.29 -3.05
N ASN A 113 7.17 -3.93 -3.95
CA ASN A 113 7.43 -3.43 -5.31
C ASN A 113 8.01 -2.01 -5.37
N GLN A 114 8.90 -1.69 -4.43
CA GLN A 114 9.59 -0.41 -4.32
C GLN A 114 11.03 -0.54 -4.82
N SER A 115 11.59 0.53 -5.40
CA SER A 115 13.03 0.58 -5.71
C SER A 115 13.87 0.56 -4.43
N ILE A 116 15.13 0.13 -4.51
CA ILE A 116 16.07 0.24 -3.37
C ILE A 116 16.52 1.69 -3.14
N ASP A 117 16.34 2.57 -4.13
CA ASP A 117 16.64 4.01 -4.01
C ASP A 117 15.63 4.73 -3.11
N ASP A 118 14.34 4.35 -3.23
CA ASP A 118 13.24 4.98 -2.49
C ASP A 118 12.95 4.32 -1.13
N SER A 119 13.58 3.16 -0.86
CA SER A 119 13.28 2.36 0.32
C SER A 119 14.25 2.58 1.47
N ASN A 120 13.69 2.69 2.68
CA ASN A 120 14.43 2.80 3.94
C ASN A 120 14.72 1.46 4.62
N ALA A 121 14.45 0.33 3.95
CA ALA A 121 14.77 -0.99 4.49
C ALA A 121 16.29 -1.18 4.63
N GLU A 122 16.72 -1.90 5.68
CA GLU A 122 18.13 -2.21 5.93
C GLU A 122 18.77 -2.94 4.73
N LEU A 123 18.07 -3.91 4.14
CA LEU A 123 18.52 -4.61 2.93
C LEU A 123 18.68 -3.66 1.72
N ALA A 124 17.81 -2.66 1.59
CA ALA A 124 17.93 -1.68 0.51
C ALA A 124 19.18 -0.81 0.69
N ARG A 125 19.50 -0.46 1.94
CA ARG A 125 20.73 0.25 2.29
C ARG A 125 21.98 -0.54 1.94
N ASP A 126 22.03 -1.82 2.31
CA ASP A 126 23.17 -2.69 2.00
C ASP A 126 23.41 -2.81 0.50
N LEU A 127 22.33 -2.94 -0.30
CA LEU A 127 22.44 -2.96 -1.76
C LEU A 127 22.88 -1.62 -2.35
N ARG A 128 22.42 -0.50 -1.79
CA ARG A 128 22.83 0.86 -2.19
C ARG A 128 24.31 1.10 -1.93
N VAL A 129 24.85 0.59 -0.83
CA VAL A 129 26.28 0.64 -0.51
C VAL A 129 27.07 -0.26 -1.47
N LEU A 130 26.61 -1.51 -1.67
CA LEU A 130 27.28 -2.46 -2.57
C LEU A 130 27.40 -1.92 -4.01
N VAL A 131 26.33 -1.36 -4.57
CA VAL A 131 26.34 -0.77 -5.92
C VAL A 131 27.40 0.32 -6.05
N ARG A 132 27.49 1.17 -5.01
CA ARG A 132 28.43 2.29 -4.94
C ARG A 132 29.87 1.83 -4.84
N GLU A 133 30.15 0.85 -3.99
CA GLU A 133 31.48 0.23 -3.89
C GLU A 133 31.95 -0.29 -5.25
N ARG A 134 31.09 -1.02 -5.97
CA ARG A 134 31.41 -1.55 -7.29
C ARG A 134 31.67 -0.48 -8.35
N LEU A 135 30.93 0.62 -8.31
CA LEU A 135 31.18 1.75 -9.20
C LEU A 135 32.53 2.41 -8.92
N VAL A 136 32.94 2.49 -7.65
CA VAL A 136 34.28 2.99 -7.26
C VAL A 136 35.38 2.01 -7.66
N GLU A 137 35.11 0.69 -7.63
CA GLU A 137 36.02 -0.35 -8.17
C GLU A 137 36.22 -0.26 -9.70
N GLY A 138 35.39 0.53 -10.40
CA GLY A 138 35.49 0.74 -11.84
C GLY A 138 34.60 -0.20 -12.67
N ASP A 139 33.65 -0.90 -12.04
CA ASP A 139 32.74 -1.79 -12.76
C ASP A 139 31.81 -1.01 -13.71
N SER A 140 31.51 -1.63 -14.86
CA SER A 140 30.48 -1.12 -15.77
C SER A 140 29.08 -1.35 -15.19
N ASP A 141 28.11 -0.53 -15.57
CA ASP A 141 26.71 -0.63 -15.11
C ASP A 141 26.15 -2.06 -15.26
N LYS A 142 26.46 -2.71 -16.38
CA LYS A 142 26.06 -4.09 -16.65
C LYS A 142 26.74 -5.08 -15.70
N ALA A 143 28.04 -4.92 -15.44
CA ALA A 143 28.78 -5.78 -14.51
C ALA A 143 28.24 -5.64 -13.07
N VAL A 144 27.91 -4.42 -12.64
CA VAL A 144 27.29 -4.18 -11.33
C VAL A 144 25.95 -4.91 -11.23
N ILE A 145 25.08 -4.75 -12.22
CA ILE A 145 23.77 -5.43 -12.24
C ILE A 145 23.95 -6.95 -12.27
N ASP A 146 24.80 -7.47 -13.16
CA ASP A 146 25.04 -8.90 -13.28
C ASP A 146 25.60 -9.48 -11.97
N TYR A 147 26.44 -8.74 -11.25
CA TYR A 147 26.92 -9.12 -9.92
C TYR A 147 25.80 -9.19 -8.89
N VAL A 148 24.94 -8.17 -8.82
CA VAL A 148 23.79 -8.17 -7.90
C VAL A 148 22.83 -9.33 -8.25
N VAL A 149 22.51 -9.54 -9.52
CA VAL A 149 21.66 -10.65 -9.97
C VAL A 149 22.30 -12.01 -9.69
N SER A 150 23.62 -12.16 -9.78
CA SER A 150 24.29 -13.43 -9.47
C SER A 150 24.12 -13.86 -8.01
N ARG A 151 23.95 -12.89 -7.08
CA ARG A 151 23.80 -13.16 -5.65
C ARG A 151 22.36 -13.15 -5.16
N TYR A 152 21.52 -12.28 -5.72
CA TYR A 152 20.15 -12.05 -5.27
C TYR A 152 19.08 -12.56 -6.25
N GLY A 153 19.49 -13.07 -7.42
CA GLY A 153 18.60 -13.58 -8.46
C GLY A 153 17.98 -12.48 -9.34
N GLU A 154 17.21 -12.88 -10.34
CA GLU A 154 16.60 -11.95 -11.30
C GLU A 154 15.45 -11.12 -10.67
N PHE A 155 14.87 -11.60 -9.57
CA PHE A 155 13.77 -10.93 -8.85
C PHE A 155 14.17 -9.60 -8.18
N VAL A 156 15.47 -9.31 -8.10
CA VAL A 156 16.00 -8.02 -7.66
C VAL A 156 15.84 -6.94 -8.73
N LEU A 157 15.64 -7.29 -10.00
CA LEU A 157 15.39 -6.31 -11.05
C LEU A 157 13.94 -5.82 -10.96
N LEU A 158 13.75 -4.49 -10.92
CA LEU A 158 12.42 -3.89 -10.99
C LEU A 158 11.77 -4.14 -12.36
N LYS A 159 12.60 -4.20 -13.41
CA LYS A 159 12.19 -4.57 -14.77
C LYS A 159 12.83 -5.90 -15.16
N PRO A 160 12.05 -6.99 -15.31
CA PRO A 160 12.60 -8.29 -15.68
C PRO A 160 13.22 -8.23 -17.09
N ARG A 161 14.23 -9.07 -17.35
CA ARG A 161 14.85 -9.11 -18.67
C ARG A 161 13.88 -9.72 -19.67
N LEU A 162 13.86 -9.20 -20.89
CA LEU A 162 13.12 -9.82 -21.98
C LEU A 162 13.79 -11.15 -22.31
N SER A 163 13.18 -12.25 -21.84
CA SER A 163 13.59 -13.61 -22.14
C SER A 163 12.61 -14.26 -23.12
N LEU A 164 13.04 -15.31 -23.82
CA LEU A 164 12.14 -16.11 -24.66
C LEU A 164 10.96 -16.66 -23.85
N ARG A 165 11.15 -16.99 -22.57
CA ARG A 165 10.07 -17.46 -21.68
C ARG A 165 9.04 -16.36 -21.45
N THR A 166 9.48 -15.13 -21.19
CA THR A 166 8.60 -13.96 -21.06
C THR A 166 7.79 -13.79 -22.34
N VAL A 167 8.46 -13.74 -23.50
CA VAL A 167 7.77 -13.58 -24.79
C VAL A 167 6.77 -14.70 -25.07
N LEU A 168 7.13 -15.96 -24.82
CA LEU A 168 6.23 -17.10 -24.97
C LEU A 168 5.02 -17.01 -24.05
N LEU A 169 5.23 -16.68 -22.78
CA LEU A 169 4.15 -16.59 -21.78
C LEU A 169 3.13 -15.50 -22.14
N TRP A 170 3.61 -14.33 -22.59
CA TRP A 170 2.75 -13.24 -23.04
C TRP A 170 2.20 -13.43 -24.46
N GLY A 171 2.89 -14.19 -25.32
CA GLY A 171 2.44 -14.53 -26.67
C GLY A 171 1.43 -15.68 -26.71
N ALA A 172 1.43 -16.56 -25.71
CA ALA A 172 0.52 -17.69 -25.58
C ALA A 172 -0.97 -17.31 -25.72
N PRO A 173 -1.53 -16.28 -25.05
CA PRO A 173 -2.94 -15.92 -25.21
C PRO A 173 -3.30 -15.52 -26.64
N ILE A 174 -2.42 -14.79 -27.32
CA ILE A 174 -2.62 -14.38 -28.72
C ILE A 174 -2.54 -15.61 -29.63
N GLY A 175 -1.49 -16.43 -29.46
CA GLY A 175 -1.29 -17.64 -30.25
C GLY A 175 -2.45 -18.63 -30.12
N LEU A 176 -2.92 -18.87 -28.90
CA LEU A 176 -4.05 -19.77 -28.63
C LEU A 176 -5.35 -19.24 -29.28
N THR A 177 -5.57 -17.93 -29.20
CA THR A 177 -6.73 -17.27 -29.82
C THR A 177 -6.70 -17.42 -31.35
N LEU A 178 -5.54 -17.18 -31.97
CA LEU A 178 -5.37 -17.34 -33.41
C LEU A 178 -5.58 -18.80 -33.85
N VAL A 179 -5.04 -19.76 -33.10
CA VAL A 179 -5.25 -21.19 -33.34
C VAL A 179 -6.73 -21.55 -33.23
N GLY A 180 -7.45 -21.03 -32.22
CA GLY A 180 -8.88 -21.24 -32.05
C GLY A 180 -9.71 -20.66 -33.20
N ILE A 181 -9.46 -19.40 -33.59
CA ILE A 181 -10.12 -18.76 -34.74
C ILE A 181 -9.86 -19.55 -36.02
N PHE A 182 -8.61 -19.94 -36.25
CA PHE A 182 -8.21 -20.72 -37.42
C PHE A 182 -8.92 -22.07 -37.44
N ALA A 183 -8.98 -22.78 -36.32
CA ALA A 183 -9.70 -24.04 -36.21
C ALA A 183 -11.19 -23.85 -36.57
N VAL A 184 -11.87 -22.89 -35.95
CA VAL A 184 -13.29 -22.59 -36.23
C VAL A 184 -13.50 -22.27 -37.72
N PHE A 185 -12.63 -21.45 -38.32
CA PHE A 185 -12.69 -21.12 -39.73
C PHE A 185 -12.54 -22.34 -40.64
N VAL A 186 -11.58 -23.22 -40.37
CA VAL A 186 -11.39 -24.46 -41.15
C VAL A 186 -12.60 -25.39 -40.99
N PHE A 187 -13.11 -25.56 -39.77
CA PHE A 187 -14.27 -26.41 -39.51
C PHE A 187 -15.56 -25.86 -40.13
N SER A 188 -15.76 -24.54 -40.13
CA SER A 188 -16.94 -23.93 -40.75
C SER A 188 -16.94 -24.08 -42.27
N ARG A 189 -15.79 -23.91 -42.94
CA ARG A 189 -15.68 -24.15 -44.38
C ARG A 189 -15.89 -25.61 -44.77
N ARG A 190 -15.42 -26.55 -43.94
CA ARG A 190 -15.68 -27.98 -44.13
C ARG A 190 -17.17 -28.31 -44.01
N ARG A 191 -17.88 -27.75 -43.02
CA ARG A 191 -19.34 -27.95 -42.89
C ARG A 191 -20.14 -27.33 -44.02
N ALA A 192 -19.80 -26.13 -44.47
CA ALA A 192 -20.48 -25.50 -45.60
C ALA A 192 -20.37 -26.29 -46.92
N THR A 193 -19.35 -27.14 -47.05
CA THR A 193 -19.19 -28.02 -48.23
C THR A 193 -20.09 -29.27 -48.14
N LEU A 194 -20.37 -29.75 -46.92
CA LEU A 194 -21.23 -30.91 -46.67
C LEU A 194 -22.71 -30.54 -46.62
N GLU A 195 -23.04 -29.34 -46.15
CA GLU A 195 -24.38 -28.77 -46.17
C GLU A 195 -24.60 -27.90 -47.40
N GLN A 196 -24.36 -28.45 -48.61
CA GLN A 196 -25.20 -28.00 -49.70
C GLN A 196 -26.59 -28.56 -49.41
N PRO A 197 -27.61 -27.71 -49.13
CA PRO A 197 -28.97 -28.21 -48.94
C PRO A 197 -29.29 -29.00 -50.20
N GLN A 198 -29.50 -30.31 -50.06
CA GLN A 198 -29.98 -31.10 -51.18
C GLN A 198 -31.22 -30.39 -51.70
N LYS A 199 -31.15 -29.94 -52.96
CA LYS A 199 -32.31 -29.37 -53.65
C LYS A 199 -33.39 -30.44 -53.56
N LEU A 200 -34.51 -30.11 -52.93
CA LEU A 200 -35.66 -31.00 -52.78
C LEU A 200 -35.98 -31.58 -54.16
N SER A 201 -36.21 -32.89 -54.23
CA SER A 201 -36.70 -33.47 -55.48
C SER A 201 -38.07 -32.88 -55.81
N ALA A 202 -38.44 -32.84 -57.10
CA ALA A 202 -39.71 -32.25 -57.53
C ALA A 202 -40.91 -32.87 -56.79
N ASP A 203 -40.85 -34.18 -56.52
CA ASP A 203 -41.87 -34.92 -55.78
C ASP A 203 -41.96 -34.49 -54.30
N GLU A 204 -40.83 -34.18 -53.66
CA GLU A 204 -40.79 -33.70 -52.27
C GLU A 204 -41.31 -32.27 -52.15
N GLU A 205 -41.00 -31.38 -53.10
CA GLU A 205 -41.57 -30.03 -53.14
C GLU A 205 -43.09 -30.03 -53.34
N GLU A 206 -43.60 -30.91 -54.20
CA GLU A 206 -45.04 -31.06 -54.43
C GLU A 206 -45.76 -31.57 -53.18
N ARG A 207 -45.14 -32.52 -52.46
CA ARG A 207 -45.69 -33.05 -51.20
C ARG A 207 -45.75 -32.00 -50.10
N ILE A 208 -44.74 -31.14 -49.99
CA ILE A 208 -44.75 -30.00 -49.06
C ILE A 208 -45.83 -28.99 -49.45
N ARG A 209 -45.96 -28.67 -50.74
CA ARG A 209 -46.99 -27.75 -51.26
C ARG A 209 -48.40 -28.21 -50.88
N ASN A 210 -48.68 -29.50 -51.06
CA ASN A 210 -49.96 -30.10 -50.70
C ASN A 210 -50.27 -30.06 -49.19
N LEU A 211 -49.25 -30.00 -48.33
CA LEU A 211 -49.43 -29.89 -46.87
C LEU A 211 -49.67 -28.44 -46.40
N ILE A 212 -49.23 -27.45 -47.17
CA ILE A 212 -49.42 -26.02 -46.85
C ILE A 212 -50.78 -25.51 -47.32
N GLU A 213 -51.31 -26.04 -48.43
CA GLU A 213 -52.62 -25.65 -48.97
C GLU A 213 -53.83 -26.29 -48.26
N LYS A 214 -53.59 -27.16 -47.27
CA LYS A 214 -54.64 -27.85 -46.49
C LYS A 214 -54.87 -27.20 -45.12
#